data_AF-A0A520D2S8-F1
#
_entry.id   AF-A0A520D2S8-F1
#
_cell.length_a   1.000
_cell.length_b   1.000
_cell.length_c   1.000
_cell.angle_alpha   90.00
_cell.angle_beta   90.00
_cell.angle_gamma   90.00
#
_symmetry.space_group_name_H-M   'P 1'
#
loop_
_entity.id
_entity.type
_entity.pdbx_description
1 polymer ?
#
loop_
_entity_poly.entity_id
_entity_poly.type
_entity_poly.pdbx_seq_one_letter_code
_entity_poly.pdbx_strand_id
1 'polypeptide(L)'
;MRILIATDAWTPQINGVVRTLSSLADELRGRGHDVLVVSPQDFRTVPMPTYPEIRLALASSYRLGRIIAEFRPQAIHIATEGPIGMATRRAAIAAGRSFTTSFHTRFPEYLRQRVPIPERFSYAYLRRFHAAASACLVPTEAVRRD
;
A
#
# COMPACT_ATOMS: atom_id res chain seq x y z
N MET A 1 -8.19 14.94 11.68
CA MET A 1 -7.56 15.17 10.35
C MET A 1 -8.17 14.22 9.34
N ARG A 2 -8.04 14.49 8.03
CA ARG A 2 -8.38 13.56 6.95
C ARG A 2 -7.15 12.76 6.52
N ILE A 3 -7.20 11.45 6.68
CA ILE A 3 -6.08 10.54 6.45
C ILE A 3 -6.51 9.50 5.42
N LEU A 4 -5.77 9.38 4.33
CA LEU A 4 -5.99 8.34 3.33
C LEU A 4 -4.96 7.23 3.55
N ILE A 5 -5.44 5.99 3.72
CA ILE A 5 -4.62 4.78 3.79
C ILE A 5 -4.89 3.95 2.54
N ALA A 6 -3.88 3.73 1.71
CA ALA A 6 -3.97 2.90 0.51
C ALA A 6 -3.29 1.55 0.75
N THR A 7 -3.99 0.46 0.49
CA THR A 7 -3.48 -0.89 0.73
C THR A 7 -4.03 -1.91 -0.28
N ASP A 8 -3.22 -2.89 -0.62
CA ASP A 8 -3.55 -4.10 -1.39
C ASP A 8 -3.92 -5.27 -0.45
N ALA A 9 -3.60 -5.14 0.84
CA ALA A 9 -3.96 -6.09 1.89
C ALA A 9 -5.11 -5.51 2.73
N TRP A 10 -6.32 -6.04 2.51
CA TRP A 10 -7.50 -5.67 3.28
C TRP A 10 -8.44 -6.86 3.47
N THR A 11 -9.48 -6.68 4.28
CA THR A 11 -10.51 -7.70 4.49
C THR A 11 -11.13 -8.14 3.14
N PRO A 12 -11.53 -9.41 2.99
CA PRO A 12 -11.60 -10.49 3.98
C PRO A 12 -10.26 -11.25 4.22
N GLN A 13 -9.13 -10.80 3.68
CA GLN A 13 -7.85 -11.48 3.91
C GLN A 13 -7.50 -11.48 5.40
N ILE A 14 -7.03 -12.62 5.92
CA ILE A 14 -6.60 -12.76 7.32
C ILE A 14 -5.07 -12.87 7.34
N ASN A 15 -4.40 -11.76 7.62
CA ASN A 15 -2.94 -11.73 7.79
C ASN A 15 -2.52 -10.60 8.75
N GLY A 16 -1.23 -10.56 9.09
CA GLY A 16 -0.68 -9.57 10.00
C GLY A 16 -0.84 -8.13 9.51
N VAL A 17 -0.68 -7.88 8.20
CA VAL A 17 -0.83 -6.54 7.60
C VAL A 17 -2.25 -6.03 7.75
N VAL A 18 -3.26 -6.84 7.40
CA VAL A 18 -4.67 -6.46 7.55
C VAL A 18 -4.98 -6.13 9.00
N ARG A 19 -4.55 -6.96 9.95
CA ARG A 19 -4.76 -6.70 11.39
C ARG A 19 -4.13 -5.38 11.81
N THR A 20 -2.87 -5.14 11.47
CA THR A 20 -2.18 -3.88 11.81
C THR A 20 -2.88 -2.67 11.22
N LEU A 21 -3.26 -2.71 9.94
CA LEU A 21 -3.90 -1.57 9.27
C LEU A 21 -5.33 -1.33 9.75
N SER A 22 -6.11 -2.39 10.04
CA SER A 22 -7.44 -2.25 10.64
C SER A 22 -7.35 -1.63 12.03
N SER A 23 -6.49 -2.16 12.90
CA SER A 23 -6.28 -1.57 14.23
C SER A 23 -5.78 -0.13 14.16
N LEU A 24 -4.86 0.20 13.24
CA LEU A 24 -4.40 1.58 13.02
C LEU A 24 -5.56 2.49 12.60
N ALA A 25 -6.37 2.07 11.63
CA ALA A 25 -7.49 2.86 11.14
C ALA A 25 -8.53 3.11 12.25
N ASP A 26 -8.84 2.09 13.04
CA ASP A 26 -9.80 2.19 14.14
C ASP A 26 -9.29 3.09 15.26
N GLU A 27 -8.01 2.98 15.61
CA GLU A 27 -7.37 3.83 16.63
C GLU A 27 -7.32 5.30 16.18
N LEU A 28 -6.99 5.56 14.91
CA LEU A 28 -7.01 6.92 14.34
C LEU A 28 -8.43 7.50 14.33
N ARG A 29 -9.44 6.70 13.99
CA ARG A 29 -10.85 7.10 14.07
C ARG A 29 -11.28 7.39 15.51
N GLY A 30 -10.90 6.54 16.45
CA GLY A 30 -11.14 6.72 17.89
C GLY A 30 -10.55 8.02 18.43
N ARG A 31 -9.46 8.50 17.83
CA ARG A 31 -8.83 9.81 18.10
C ARG A 31 -9.48 10.99 17.35
N GLY A 32 -10.62 10.79 16.71
CA GLY A 32 -11.36 11.84 16.00
C GLY A 32 -10.79 12.19 14.62
N HIS A 33 -10.04 11.29 13.98
CA HIS A 33 -9.62 11.47 12.59
C HIS A 33 -10.61 10.83 11.62
N ASP A 34 -10.79 11.50 10.48
CA ASP A 34 -11.54 10.97 9.34
C ASP A 34 -10.57 10.13 8.49
N VAL A 35 -10.77 8.82 8.50
CA VAL A 35 -9.85 7.86 7.88
C VAL A 35 -10.54 7.13 6.74
N LEU A 36 -10.08 7.42 5.52
CA LEU A 36 -10.48 6.71 4.31
C LEU A 36 -9.46 5.62 4.00
N VAL A 37 -9.92 4.37 3.95
CA VAL A 37 -9.11 3.24 3.50
C VAL A 37 -9.49 2.92 2.06
N VAL A 38 -8.51 2.98 1.15
CA VAL A 38 -8.66 2.52 -0.24
C VAL A 38 -8.04 1.13 -0.34
N SER A 39 -8.85 0.18 -0.77
CA SER A 39 -8.57 -1.25 -0.69
C SER A 39 -8.93 -1.99 -1.99
N PRO A 40 -8.61 -3.29 -2.13
CA PRO A 40 -9.04 -4.06 -3.30
C PRO A 40 -10.55 -4.10 -3.52
N GLN A 41 -11.37 -3.88 -2.48
CA GLN A 41 -12.82 -3.85 -2.58
C GLN A 41 -13.33 -2.68 -3.45
N ASP A 42 -12.53 -1.62 -3.56
CA ASP A 42 -12.89 -0.45 -4.36
C ASP A 42 -12.68 -0.69 -5.86
N PHE A 43 -12.02 -1.78 -6.26
CA PHE A 43 -11.62 -2.03 -7.64
C PHE A 43 -12.10 -3.39 -8.13
N ARG A 44 -12.20 -3.52 -9.46
CA ARG A 44 -12.25 -4.85 -10.07
C ARG A 44 -10.95 -5.56 -9.76
N THR A 45 -11.03 -6.83 -9.40
CA THR A 45 -9.85 -7.66 -9.16
C THR A 45 -9.73 -8.74 -10.20
N VAL A 46 -8.49 -9.12 -10.53
CA VAL A 46 -8.17 -10.28 -11.36
C VAL A 46 -7.33 -11.25 -10.54
N PRO A 47 -7.48 -12.57 -10.75
CA PRO A 47 -6.55 -13.52 -10.17
C PRO A 47 -5.14 -13.21 -10.67
N MET A 48 -4.15 -13.25 -9.79
CA MET A 48 -2.75 -13.18 -10.21
C MET A 48 -2.46 -14.37 -11.13
N PRO A 49 -1.74 -14.17 -12.25
CA PRO A 49 -1.24 -15.28 -13.04
C PRO A 49 -0.48 -16.25 -12.12
N THR A 50 -0.69 -17.55 -12.27
CA THR A 50 -0.15 -18.62 -11.39
C THR A 50 -0.64 -18.68 -9.94
N TYR A 51 -1.39 -17.69 -9.42
CA TYR A 51 -1.85 -17.64 -8.01
C TYR A 51 -3.25 -17.02 -7.88
N PRO A 52 -4.32 -17.74 -8.26
CA PRO A 52 -5.67 -17.18 -8.30
C PRO A 52 -6.25 -16.80 -6.93
N GLU A 53 -5.68 -17.32 -5.84
CA GLU A 53 -5.99 -16.91 -4.47
C GLU A 53 -5.56 -15.47 -4.17
N ILE A 54 -4.54 -14.96 -4.86
CA ILE A 54 -4.14 -13.56 -4.78
C ILE A 54 -4.94 -12.76 -5.80
N ARG A 55 -5.76 -11.85 -5.30
CA ARG A 55 -6.60 -10.96 -6.10
C ARG A 55 -5.88 -9.64 -6.32
N LEU A 56 -5.39 -9.41 -7.53
CA LEU A 56 -4.76 -8.15 -7.90
C LEU A 56 -5.83 -7.12 -8.27
N ALA A 57 -5.82 -5.97 -7.59
CA ALA A 57 -6.69 -4.87 -7.93
C ALA A 57 -6.28 -4.24 -9.27
N LEU A 58 -7.25 -4.05 -10.17
CA LEU A 58 -7.10 -3.25 -11.38
C LEU A 58 -7.17 -1.75 -11.01
N ALA A 59 -6.20 -1.32 -10.20
CA ALA A 59 -6.11 0.03 -9.69
C ALA A 59 -5.68 1.00 -10.80
N SER A 60 -6.40 2.10 -10.93
CA SER A 60 -6.10 3.16 -11.92
C SER A 60 -5.62 4.41 -11.20
N SER A 61 -4.44 4.92 -11.58
CA SER A 61 -3.90 6.16 -11.01
C SER A 61 -4.84 7.35 -11.24
N TYR A 62 -5.61 7.36 -12.33
CA TYR A 62 -6.63 8.39 -12.58
C TYR A 62 -7.73 8.33 -11.51
N ARG A 63 -8.26 7.13 -11.24
CA ARG A 63 -9.29 6.94 -10.21
C ARG A 63 -8.77 7.26 -8.82
N LEU A 64 -7.53 6.85 -8.49
CA LEU A 64 -6.89 7.22 -7.23
C LEU A 64 -6.68 8.73 -7.11
N GLY A 65 -6.30 9.41 -8.19
CA GLY A 65 -6.18 10.86 -8.23
C GLY A 65 -7.52 11.55 -7.94
N ARG A 66 -8.62 11.04 -8.49
CA ARG A 66 -9.97 11.53 -8.15
C ARG A 66 -10.33 11.32 -6.69
N ILE A 67 -10.09 10.12 -6.14
CA ILE A 67 -10.33 9.84 -4.72
C ILE A 67 -9.54 10.80 -3.83
N ILE A 68 -8.25 11.03 -4.13
CA ILE A 68 -7.40 11.98 -3.40
C ILE A 68 -7.96 13.41 -3.52
N ALA A 69 -8.38 13.83 -4.71
CA ALA A 69 -8.92 15.16 -4.94
C ALA A 69 -10.27 15.40 -4.23
N GLU A 70 -11.16 14.41 -4.24
CA GLU A 70 -12.49 14.47 -3.63
C GLU A 70 -12.39 14.42 -2.10
N PHE A 71 -11.63 13.46 -1.56
CA PHE A 71 -11.44 13.32 -0.11
C PHE A 71 -10.60 14.47 0.49
N ARG A 72 -9.66 15.03 -0.29
CA ARG A 72 -8.70 16.07 0.14
C ARG A 72 -7.96 15.68 1.45
N PRO A 73 -7.22 14.55 1.46
CA PRO A 73 -6.49 14.12 2.64
C PRO A 73 -5.40 15.15 3.01
N GLN A 74 -5.18 15.28 4.32
CA GLN A 74 -4.06 16.02 4.90
C GLN A 74 -2.82 15.12 5.04
N ALA A 75 -3.02 13.80 5.11
CA ALA A 75 -1.95 12.80 5.10
C ALA A 75 -2.33 11.62 4.20
N ILE A 76 -1.37 11.15 3.41
CA ILE A 76 -1.49 9.96 2.57
C ILE A 76 -0.48 8.93 3.07
N HIS A 77 -0.96 7.73 3.39
CA HIS A 77 -0.14 6.60 3.77
C HIS A 77 -0.37 5.44 2.80
N ILE A 78 0.71 4.92 2.22
CA ILE A 78 0.67 3.80 1.28
C ILE A 78 1.29 2.57 1.96
N ALA A 79 0.45 1.63 2.37
CA ALA A 79 0.85 0.54 3.25
C ALA A 79 1.45 -0.67 2.53
N THR A 80 1.24 -0.79 1.22
CA THR A 80 1.68 -1.95 0.42
C THR A 80 2.20 -1.51 -0.93
N GLU A 81 3.08 -2.31 -1.52
CA GLU A 81 3.77 -2.01 -2.78
C GLU A 81 3.09 -2.63 -4.00
N GLY A 82 1.84 -3.07 -3.87
CA GLY A 82 1.06 -3.69 -4.94
C GLY A 82 0.40 -2.68 -5.90
N PRO A 83 -0.55 -3.12 -6.73
CA PRO A 83 -1.22 -2.28 -7.72
C PRO A 83 -1.86 -1.01 -7.15
N ILE A 84 -2.57 -1.10 -6.02
CA ILE A 84 -3.18 0.06 -5.35
C ILE A 84 -2.10 0.99 -4.84
N GLY A 85 -1.06 0.43 -4.20
CA GLY A 85 0.06 1.22 -3.72
C GLY A 85 0.74 2.02 -4.84
N MET A 86 0.99 1.36 -5.97
CA MET A 86 1.63 1.98 -7.12
C MET A 86 0.73 3.02 -7.81
N ALA A 87 -0.56 2.72 -7.98
CA ALA A 87 -1.51 3.68 -8.53
C ALA A 87 -1.63 4.92 -7.63
N THR A 88 -1.67 4.74 -6.31
CA THR A 88 -1.73 5.82 -5.32
C THR A 88 -0.46 6.65 -5.34
N ARG A 89 0.72 6.01 -5.36
CA ARG A 89 2.03 6.68 -5.46
C ARG A 89 2.09 7.57 -6.70
N ARG A 90 1.69 7.04 -7.87
CA ARG A 90 1.67 7.79 -9.13
C ARG A 90 0.72 8.98 -9.06
N ALA A 91 -0.47 8.79 -8.50
CA ALA A 91 -1.46 9.85 -8.33
C ALA A 91 -0.97 10.96 -7.38
N ALA A 92 -0.35 10.59 -6.25
CA ALA A 92 0.18 11.54 -5.28
C ALA A 92 1.31 12.39 -5.87
N ILE A 93 2.27 11.76 -6.57
CA ILE A 93 3.36 12.47 -7.26
C ILE A 93 2.81 13.43 -8.30
N ALA A 94 1.88 12.99 -9.15
CA ALA A 94 1.28 13.83 -10.18
C ALA A 94 0.52 15.03 -9.61
N ALA A 95 -0.03 14.90 -8.39
CA ALA A 95 -0.74 15.96 -7.69
C ALA A 95 0.17 16.81 -6.76
N GLY A 96 1.49 16.58 -6.75
CA GLY A 96 2.43 17.28 -5.86
C GLY A 96 2.16 17.02 -4.37
N ARG A 97 1.59 15.87 -4.01
CA ARG A 97 1.25 15.50 -2.63
C ARG A 97 2.34 14.61 -2.02
N SER A 98 2.78 14.97 -0.82
CA SER A 98 3.63 14.11 0.01
C SER A 98 2.86 12.90 0.51
N PHE A 99 3.54 11.77 0.66
CA PHE A 99 3.00 10.54 1.20
C PHE A 99 4.07 9.77 1.97
N THR A 100 3.63 8.94 2.91
CA THR A 100 4.49 7.97 3.59
C THR A 100 4.23 6.57 3.04
N THR A 101 5.18 5.67 3.23
CA THR A 101 5.04 4.26 2.88
C THR A 101 5.29 3.39 4.11
N SER A 102 4.87 2.13 4.07
CA SER A 102 5.31 1.12 5.04
C SER A 102 5.96 -0.04 4.34
N PHE A 103 6.97 -0.62 4.98
CA PHE A 103 7.59 -1.88 4.58
C PHE A 103 7.23 -2.95 5.60
N HIS A 104 6.11 -3.63 5.38
CA HIS A 104 5.57 -4.66 6.29
C HIS A 104 5.96 -6.08 5.90
N THR A 105 6.25 -6.31 4.62
CA THR A 105 6.31 -7.65 4.08
C THR A 105 7.62 -7.92 3.37
N ARG A 106 8.10 -9.15 3.64
CA ARG A 106 9.04 -9.91 2.82
C ARG A 106 8.43 -10.29 1.45
N PHE A 107 7.77 -9.34 0.79
CA PHE A 107 7.18 -9.50 -0.54
C PHE A 107 8.20 -9.98 -1.57
N PRO A 108 9.48 -9.53 -1.54
CA PRO A 108 10.55 -10.10 -2.36
C PRO A 108 10.82 -11.57 -2.10
N GLU A 109 10.87 -11.99 -0.82
CA GLU A 109 11.11 -13.40 -0.47
C GLU A 109 9.90 -14.27 -0.83
N TYR A 110 8.68 -13.76 -0.65
CA TYR A 110 7.44 -14.42 -1.08
C TYR A 110 7.37 -14.57 -2.61
N LEU A 111 7.82 -13.55 -3.35
CA LEU A 111 7.94 -13.60 -4.81
C LEU A 111 9.06 -14.56 -5.24
N ARG A 112 10.27 -14.50 -4.67
CA ARG A 112 11.41 -15.34 -5.10
C ARG A 112 11.19 -16.83 -4.80
N GLN A 113 10.50 -17.17 -3.71
CA GLN A 113 10.14 -18.56 -3.43
C GLN A 113 9.12 -19.14 -4.42
N ARG A 114 8.49 -18.30 -5.26
CA ARG A 114 7.30 -18.68 -6.02
C ARG A 114 7.42 -18.40 -7.52
N VAL A 115 8.13 -17.36 -7.92
CA VAL A 115 8.46 -17.03 -9.31
C VAL A 115 9.98 -16.88 -9.45
N PRO A 116 10.58 -17.29 -10.58
CA PRO A 116 12.02 -17.21 -10.82
C PRO A 116 12.46 -15.76 -11.16
N ILE A 117 11.96 -14.78 -10.41
CA ILE A 117 12.39 -13.40 -10.50
C ILE A 117 13.62 -13.23 -9.60
N PRO A 118 14.79 -12.83 -10.16
CA PRO A 118 15.95 -12.55 -9.34
C PRO A 118 15.66 -11.47 -8.29
N GLU A 119 16.05 -11.71 -7.03
CA GLU A 119 15.84 -10.79 -5.89
C GLU A 119 16.24 -9.34 -6.22
N ARG A 120 17.32 -9.16 -6.97
CA ARG A 120 17.81 -7.83 -7.38
C ARG A 120 16.73 -6.96 -8.04
N PHE A 121 15.81 -7.56 -8.80
CA PHE A 121 14.73 -6.84 -9.46
C PHE A 121 13.62 -6.48 -8.47
N SER A 122 13.27 -7.39 -7.56
CA SER A 122 12.29 -7.14 -6.49
C SER A 122 12.78 -6.03 -5.56
N TYR A 123 14.04 -6.06 -5.13
CA TYR A 123 14.62 -5.00 -4.31
C TYR A 123 14.78 -3.68 -5.09
N ALA A 124 15.16 -3.72 -6.37
CA ALA A 124 15.20 -2.51 -7.19
C ALA A 124 13.81 -1.86 -7.34
N TYR A 125 12.76 -2.67 -7.47
CA TYR A 125 11.37 -2.21 -7.47
C TYR A 125 11.01 -1.55 -6.14
N LEU A 126 11.25 -2.22 -5.01
CA LEU A 126 10.97 -1.67 -3.69
C LEU A 126 11.73 -0.37 -3.41
N ARG A 127 13.04 -0.34 -3.69
CA ARG A 127 13.84 0.89 -3.56
C ARG A 127 13.22 2.04 -4.35
N ARG A 128 12.84 1.80 -5.60
CA ARG A 128 12.19 2.82 -6.44
C ARG A 128 10.80 3.21 -5.93
N PHE A 129 10.06 2.26 -5.37
CA PHE A 129 8.76 2.50 -4.76
C PHE A 129 8.88 3.47 -3.58
N HIS A 130 9.72 3.13 -2.60
CA HIS A 130 9.87 3.88 -1.36
C HIS A 130 10.68 5.18 -1.51
N ALA A 131 11.59 5.28 -2.47
CA ALA A 131 12.46 6.46 -2.64
C ALA A 131 11.71 7.79 -2.88
N ALA A 132 10.45 7.74 -3.31
CA ALA A 132 9.63 8.95 -3.49
C ALA A 132 8.80 9.32 -2.25
N ALA A 133 8.78 8.47 -1.22
CA ALA A 133 8.04 8.72 0.01
C ALA A 133 8.82 9.68 0.92
N SER A 134 8.09 10.51 1.68
CA SER A 134 8.71 11.39 2.68
C SER A 134 9.28 10.60 3.87
N ALA A 135 8.72 9.44 4.15
CA ALA A 135 9.22 8.49 5.13
C ALA A 135 8.75 7.06 4.78
N CYS A 136 9.55 6.08 5.19
CA CYS A 136 9.19 4.66 5.16
C CYS A 136 9.08 4.16 6.60
N LEU A 137 7.89 3.68 6.98
CA LEU A 137 7.64 3.10 8.30
C LEU A 137 7.98 1.61 8.27
N VAL A 138 8.65 1.15 9.31
CA VAL A 138 9.01 -0.26 9.50
C VAL A 138 8.47 -0.75 10.84
N PRO A 139 8.08 -2.03 10.95
CA PRO A 139 7.47 -2.56 12.16
C PRO A 139 8.46 -2.70 13.33
N THR A 140 9.75 -2.89 13.04
CA THR A 140 10.79 -3.10 14.05
C THR A 140 12.11 -2.46 13.65
N GLU A 141 12.94 -2.20 14.66
CA GLU A 141 14.31 -1.71 14.48
C GLU A 141 15.20 -2.70 13.71
N ALA A 142 14.94 -4.00 13.81
CA ALA A 142 15.65 -5.01 13.03
C ALA A 142 15.43 -4.81 11.52
N VAL A 143 14.17 -4.63 11.10
CA VAL A 143 13.83 -4.37 9.69
C VAL A 143 14.39 -3.03 9.19
N ARG A 144 14.65 -2.07 10.08
CA ARG A 144 15.26 -0.79 9.71
C ARG A 144 16.75 -0.92 9.35
N ARG A 145 17.44 -1.90 9.93
CA ARG A 145 18.89 -2.08 9.80
C ARG A 145 19.27 -2.94 8.59
N ASP A 146 18.36 -3.82 8.18
CA ASP A 146 18.47 -4.70 7.02
C ASP A 146 18.29 -3.93 5.69
#